data_AF-A0A815EZ25-F1
#
_entry.id   AF-A0A815EZ25-F1
#
_cell.length_a   1.000
_cell.length_b   1.000
_cell.length_c   1.000
_cell.angle_alpha   90.00
_cell.angle_beta   90.00
_cell.angle_gamma   90.00
#
_symmetry.space_group_name_H-M   'P 1'
#
loop_
_entity.id
_entity.type
_entity.pdbx_description
1 polymer ?
#
loop_
_entity_poly.entity_id
_entity_poly.type
_entity_poly.pdbx_seq_one_letter_code
_entity_poly.pdbx_strand_id
1 'polypeptide(L)'
;MFLSRFRPLRSEKKLESHVTHYLIPFHPKMKSTIDDQNNDIPVVDPLPVKNSLFLDLQESLYRFQCMLVQQSSTDETIECNITNHYQSILDKIQSIDQLEYTSETFDIVHMVFRTYISDILPLTDKYEDILSLVLSTKINFNLEALFKENESFTRRVFFSTHDLLALPNMIDYLEGKQKETQTYQLKIAMSVIINRLQLISTWITFEKDDFNDQESILRLLLKFINSNIHSDDSIIKQLFNLLIFLTEKTILVPSFINAGFVIYILQWLEMEQLPYEIQGSCIHIFYNLAQKIEGAKALNQADGLRILKDCTYRLLDPNIINGQYGFENMQLLYCMAMSLLIEPKQNREYVKNHRRILDYLLQSIIDASNMDNFFYADFHISRPIVVLTKLFVQDEIIKYVLDEAPVKNFPLSSKVEFFANLLIRFRGALTMDEDEANPLTLTALFNILWSISFHDEYLSQLQTNRQFLLTVKTFAYDTSVMEYERYVFANMSSIFKAANGILLNLGENISSK
;
A
#
# COMPACT_ATOMS: atom_id res chain seq x y z
N MET A 1 26.68 -10.46 -36.39
CA MET A 1 26.32 -11.67 -37.16
C MET A 1 26.48 -12.87 -36.25
N PHE A 2 25.42 -13.29 -35.55
CA PHE A 2 25.19 -14.66 -35.06
C PHE A 2 23.85 -14.67 -34.30
N LEU A 3 22.83 -15.15 -35.00
CA LEU A 3 21.54 -15.58 -34.47
C LEU A 3 21.70 -16.95 -33.78
N SER A 4 20.70 -17.28 -32.97
CA SER A 4 20.32 -18.60 -32.46
C SER A 4 20.96 -19.06 -31.14
N ARG A 5 20.12 -19.17 -30.10
CA ARG A 5 19.72 -20.45 -29.48
C ARG A 5 18.70 -20.22 -28.36
N PHE A 6 17.42 -20.12 -28.75
CA PHE A 6 16.33 -20.63 -27.94
C PHE A 6 16.16 -22.11 -28.29
N ARG A 7 16.03 -22.98 -27.28
CA ARG A 7 15.32 -24.25 -27.40
C ARG A 7 14.36 -24.39 -26.23
N PRO A 8 13.13 -24.87 -26.48
CA PRO A 8 12.08 -24.98 -25.47
C PRO A 8 12.19 -26.32 -24.74
N LEU A 9 11.93 -26.32 -23.44
CA LEU A 9 11.62 -27.54 -22.69
C LEU A 9 10.10 -27.73 -22.71
N ARG A 10 9.64 -28.59 -23.62
CA ARG A 10 8.35 -29.28 -23.50
C ARG A 10 8.54 -30.42 -22.49
N SER A 11 7.77 -30.40 -21.41
CA SER A 11 7.30 -31.63 -20.78
C SER A 11 5.82 -31.46 -20.49
N GLU A 12 5.01 -32.10 -21.35
CA GLU A 12 3.60 -32.32 -21.14
C GLU A 12 3.40 -33.15 -19.86
N LYS A 13 2.76 -32.55 -18.86
CA LYS A 13 1.96 -33.29 -17.90
C LYS A 13 0.55 -32.74 -17.97
N LYS A 14 -0.34 -33.56 -18.52
CA LYS A 14 -1.79 -33.41 -18.44
C LYS A 14 -2.18 -33.24 -16.96
N LEU A 15 -2.71 -32.07 -16.61
CA LEU A 15 -3.53 -31.92 -15.42
C LEU A 15 -4.97 -32.16 -15.85
N GLU A 16 -5.44 -33.39 -15.63
CA GLU A 16 -6.85 -33.72 -15.72
C GLU A 16 -7.57 -33.20 -14.48
N SER A 17 -8.56 -32.33 -14.72
CA SER A 17 -9.81 -32.14 -13.96
C SER A 17 -9.74 -32.28 -12.44
N HIS A 18 -9.61 -31.17 -11.69
CA HIS A 18 -10.16 -31.00 -10.33
C HIS A 18 -10.65 -29.55 -10.17
N VAL A 19 -11.66 -29.17 -10.98
CA VAL A 19 -12.53 -28.02 -10.69
C VAL A 19 -13.96 -28.55 -10.78
N THR A 20 -14.41 -29.13 -9.69
CA THR A 20 -15.80 -29.45 -9.44
C THR A 20 -15.85 -29.67 -7.95
N HIS A 21 -16.31 -28.67 -7.20
CA HIS A 21 -16.98 -28.75 -5.90
C HIS A 21 -17.05 -27.32 -5.35
N TYR A 22 -18.03 -26.55 -5.82
CA TYR A 22 -18.83 -25.57 -5.05
C TYR A 22 -19.97 -25.10 -5.97
N LEU A 23 -20.78 -26.06 -6.41
CA LEU A 23 -22.15 -25.82 -6.83
C LEU A 23 -23.00 -26.56 -5.81
N ILE A 24 -23.59 -25.84 -4.86
CA ILE A 24 -24.69 -26.37 -4.06
C ILE A 24 -25.97 -25.90 -4.78
N PRO A 25 -26.65 -26.75 -5.57
CA PRO A 25 -27.98 -26.43 -6.05
C PRO A 25 -28.97 -26.72 -4.93
N PHE A 26 -29.48 -25.68 -4.28
CA PHE A 26 -30.61 -25.81 -3.36
C PHE A 26 -31.91 -25.80 -4.18
N HIS A 27 -32.47 -26.99 -4.43
CA HIS A 27 -33.84 -27.16 -4.91
C HIS A 27 -34.75 -27.41 -3.70
N PRO A 28 -35.76 -26.57 -3.42
CA PRO A 28 -36.78 -26.93 -2.43
C PRO A 28 -37.73 -27.96 -3.06
N LYS A 29 -37.65 -29.20 -2.60
CA LYS A 29 -38.67 -30.23 -2.88
C LYS A 29 -39.93 -29.90 -2.08
N MET A 30 -40.99 -29.44 -2.75
CA MET A 30 -42.35 -29.60 -2.24
C MET A 30 -42.67 -31.09 -2.16
N LYS A 31 -42.93 -31.61 -0.95
CA LYS A 31 -43.65 -32.85 -0.74
C LYS A 31 -44.91 -32.54 0.07
N SER A 32 -46.05 -32.76 -0.57
CA SER A 32 -47.34 -32.92 0.07
C SER A 32 -47.38 -34.23 0.85
N THR A 33 -47.72 -34.17 2.13
CA THR A 33 -48.45 -35.23 2.82
C THR A 33 -49.13 -34.63 4.03
N ILE A 34 -50.46 -34.70 4.01
CA ILE A 34 -51.35 -34.51 5.15
C ILE A 34 -51.08 -35.66 6.11
N ASP A 35 -50.83 -35.36 7.38
CA ASP A 35 -51.28 -36.19 8.50
C ASP A 35 -51.39 -35.32 9.76
N ASP A 36 -52.59 -35.33 10.33
CA ASP A 36 -52.96 -34.69 11.58
C ASP A 36 -52.20 -35.30 12.76
N GLN A 37 -51.51 -34.45 13.54
CA GLN A 37 -51.44 -34.61 14.99
C GLN A 37 -50.89 -33.33 15.66
N ASN A 38 -51.69 -32.80 16.58
CA ASN A 38 -51.37 -31.73 17.52
C ASN A 38 -49.98 -31.91 18.14
N ASN A 39 -49.13 -30.88 18.04
CA ASN A 39 -48.10 -30.54 19.02
C ASN A 39 -47.65 -29.09 18.81
N ASP A 40 -47.35 -28.43 19.93
CA ASP A 40 -47.01 -27.02 20.07
C ASP A 40 -46.07 -26.48 18.98
N ILE A 41 -46.55 -25.46 18.28
CA ILE A 41 -45.75 -24.69 17.32
C ILE A 41 -44.79 -23.83 18.14
N PRO A 42 -43.45 -24.01 18.04
CA PRO A 42 -42.55 -23.00 18.55
C PRO A 42 -42.76 -21.75 17.71
N VAL A 43 -43.00 -20.62 18.37
CA VAL A 43 -42.97 -19.31 17.73
C VAL A 43 -41.58 -19.17 17.12
N VAL A 44 -41.49 -19.36 15.80
CA VAL A 44 -40.29 -19.05 15.04
C VAL A 44 -40.20 -17.54 15.05
N ASP A 45 -39.20 -17.01 15.75
CA ASP A 45 -38.89 -15.58 15.70
C ASP A 45 -38.81 -15.16 14.22
N PRO A 46 -39.44 -14.04 13.82
CA PRO A 46 -39.32 -13.57 12.45
C PRO A 46 -37.83 -13.40 12.13
N LEU A 47 -37.41 -13.97 10.99
CA LEU A 47 -36.07 -13.73 10.44
C LEU A 47 -35.76 -12.23 10.53
N PRO A 48 -34.56 -11.83 10.96
CA PRO A 48 -34.21 -10.42 11.03
C PRO A 48 -34.53 -9.76 9.68
N VAL A 49 -35.25 -8.64 9.68
CA VAL A 49 -35.70 -7.89 8.49
C VAL A 49 -34.57 -7.64 7.47
N LYS A 50 -33.31 -7.68 7.91
CA LYS A 50 -32.10 -7.53 7.08
C LYS A 50 -31.75 -8.78 6.27
N ASN A 51 -31.96 -9.99 6.81
CA ASN A 51 -31.72 -11.26 6.10
C ASN A 51 -32.76 -11.49 4.99
N SER A 52 -33.99 -11.01 5.16
CA SER A 52 -35.00 -11.06 4.09
C SER A 52 -34.63 -10.14 2.93
N LEU A 53 -34.13 -8.93 3.21
CA LEU A 53 -33.76 -7.97 2.15
C LEU A 53 -32.62 -8.49 1.26
N PHE A 54 -31.60 -9.12 1.86
CA PHE A 54 -30.49 -9.71 1.10
C PHE A 54 -30.97 -10.81 0.15
N LEU A 55 -31.74 -11.77 0.67
CA LEU A 55 -32.30 -12.88 -0.12
C LEU A 55 -33.23 -12.37 -1.23
N ASP A 56 -34.08 -11.40 -0.89
CA ASP A 56 -35.02 -10.79 -1.84
C ASP A 56 -34.32 -10.03 -2.96
N LEU A 57 -33.21 -9.35 -2.67
CA LEU A 57 -32.43 -8.64 -3.69
C LEU A 57 -31.64 -9.61 -4.56
N GLN A 58 -31.05 -10.65 -3.95
CA GLN A 58 -30.35 -11.71 -4.67
C GLN A 58 -31.28 -12.41 -5.65
N GLU A 59 -32.49 -12.77 -5.22
CA GLU A 59 -33.50 -13.38 -6.08
C GLU A 59 -33.95 -12.42 -7.20
N SER A 60 -34.16 -11.14 -6.88
CA SER A 60 -34.50 -10.13 -7.90
C SER A 60 -33.42 -9.97 -8.96
N LEU A 61 -32.14 -9.93 -8.57
CA LEU A 61 -31.02 -9.84 -9.49
C LEU A 61 -30.92 -11.09 -10.38
N TYR A 62 -31.08 -12.28 -9.80
CA TYR A 62 -31.07 -13.53 -10.56
C TYR A 62 -32.21 -13.60 -11.58
N ARG A 63 -33.43 -13.23 -11.17
CA ARG A 63 -34.59 -13.16 -12.09
C ARG A 63 -34.34 -12.15 -13.21
N PHE A 64 -33.82 -10.97 -12.88
CA PHE A 64 -33.47 -9.95 -13.86
C PHE A 64 -32.44 -10.46 -14.86
N GLN A 65 -31.37 -11.12 -14.41
CA GLN A 65 -30.38 -11.77 -15.28
C GLN A 65 -31.03 -12.77 -16.24
N CYS A 66 -31.90 -13.66 -15.72
CA CYS A 66 -32.60 -14.65 -16.55
C CYS A 66 -33.43 -13.99 -17.64
N MET A 67 -34.09 -12.87 -17.33
CA MET A 67 -34.90 -12.12 -18.29
C MET A 67 -34.04 -11.42 -19.35
N LEU A 68 -32.89 -10.86 -18.99
CA LEU A 68 -31.95 -10.27 -19.95
C LEU A 68 -31.42 -11.30 -20.94
N VAL A 69 -31.13 -12.53 -20.49
CA VAL A 69 -30.72 -13.63 -21.39
C VAL A 69 -31.86 -14.00 -22.35
N GLN A 70 -33.11 -13.92 -21.90
CA GLN A 70 -34.30 -14.23 -22.70
C GLN A 70 -34.70 -13.11 -23.68
N GLN A 71 -34.20 -11.88 -23.51
CA GLN A 71 -34.51 -10.71 -24.35
C GLN A 71 -34.06 -10.85 -25.83
N SER A 72 -33.48 -11.99 -26.22
CA SER A 72 -33.20 -12.36 -27.61
C SER A 72 -34.45 -12.54 -28.49
N SER A 73 -35.66 -12.60 -27.92
CA SER A 73 -36.93 -12.57 -28.65
C SER A 73 -37.58 -11.18 -28.61
N THR A 74 -37.95 -10.63 -29.77
CA THR A 74 -38.60 -9.32 -29.98
C THR A 74 -40.04 -9.25 -29.43
N ASP A 75 -40.24 -9.54 -28.15
CA ASP A 75 -41.53 -9.48 -27.47
C ASP A 75 -41.58 -8.26 -26.54
N GLU A 76 -42.41 -7.26 -26.88
CA GLU A 76 -42.62 -6.04 -26.10
C GLU A 76 -43.05 -6.34 -24.65
N THR A 77 -43.69 -7.49 -24.41
CA THR A 77 -44.09 -7.93 -23.07
C THR A 77 -42.88 -8.26 -22.19
N ILE A 78 -41.80 -8.79 -22.79
CA ILE A 78 -40.54 -9.09 -22.09
C ILE A 78 -39.84 -7.78 -21.71
N GLU A 79 -39.83 -6.79 -22.59
CA GLU A 79 -39.20 -5.48 -22.32
C GLU A 79 -39.89 -4.71 -21.19
N CYS A 80 -41.23 -4.72 -21.13
CA CYS A 80 -41.98 -4.14 -20.02
C CYS A 80 -41.66 -4.85 -18.69
N ASN A 81 -41.60 -6.18 -18.69
CA ASN A 81 -41.30 -6.96 -17.49
C ASN A 81 -39.86 -6.74 -16.99
N ILE A 82 -38.89 -6.60 -17.90
CA ILE A 82 -37.49 -6.25 -17.58
C ILE A 82 -37.44 -4.86 -16.92
N THR A 83 -38.14 -3.88 -17.47
CA THR A 83 -38.20 -2.52 -16.92
C THR A 83 -38.80 -2.48 -15.52
N ASN A 84 -39.88 -3.23 -15.28
CA ASN A 84 -40.50 -3.33 -13.96
C ASN A 84 -39.58 -4.01 -12.92
N HIS A 85 -38.86 -5.08 -13.33
CA HIS A 85 -37.89 -5.74 -12.45
C HIS A 85 -36.67 -4.87 -12.16
N TYR A 86 -36.20 -4.12 -13.16
CA TYR A 86 -35.14 -3.14 -13.01
C TYR A 86 -35.52 -2.07 -11.97
N GLN A 87 -36.71 -1.46 -12.10
CA GLN A 87 -37.16 -0.46 -11.14
C GLN A 87 -37.28 -1.04 -9.73
N SER A 88 -37.77 -2.29 -9.59
CA SER A 88 -37.82 -2.97 -8.30
C SER A 88 -36.44 -3.18 -7.67
N ILE A 89 -35.41 -3.47 -8.48
CA ILE A 89 -34.02 -3.55 -8.01
C ILE A 89 -33.52 -2.19 -7.53
N LEU A 90 -33.78 -1.12 -8.30
CA LEU A 90 -33.39 0.24 -7.91
C LEU A 90 -34.05 0.66 -6.58
N ASP A 91 -35.35 0.42 -6.43
CA ASP A 91 -36.08 0.76 -5.20
C ASP A 91 -35.52 -0.01 -3.99
N LYS A 92 -35.17 -1.29 -4.17
CA LYS A 92 -34.52 -2.10 -3.12
C LYS A 92 -33.12 -1.57 -2.78
N ILE A 93 -32.31 -1.19 -3.76
CA ILE A 93 -30.98 -0.60 -3.51
C ILE A 93 -31.13 0.75 -2.80
N GLN A 94 -32.10 1.59 -3.18
CA GLN A 94 -32.39 2.85 -2.47
C GLN A 94 -32.79 2.63 -1.01
N SER A 95 -33.53 1.55 -0.72
CA SER A 95 -33.87 1.22 0.66
C SER A 95 -32.65 0.83 1.51
N ILE A 96 -31.59 0.31 0.89
CA ILE A 96 -30.32 -0.01 1.55
C ILE A 96 -29.55 1.27 1.91
N ASP A 97 -29.72 2.36 1.15
CA ASP A 97 -29.08 3.65 1.43
C ASP A 97 -29.49 4.27 2.77
N GLN A 98 -30.63 3.82 3.31
CA GLN A 98 -31.12 4.24 4.61
C GLN A 98 -30.56 3.39 5.76
N LEU A 99 -29.84 2.30 5.46
CA LEU A 99 -29.26 1.41 6.47
C LEU A 99 -27.87 1.87 6.87
N GLU A 100 -27.57 1.77 8.17
CA GLU A 100 -26.20 1.86 8.65
C GLU A 100 -25.34 0.78 7.98
N TYR A 101 -24.10 1.12 7.67
CA TYR A 101 -23.20 0.12 7.14
C TYR A 101 -22.79 -0.85 8.23
N THR A 102 -22.99 -2.10 7.91
CA THR A 102 -22.61 -3.23 8.72
C THR A 102 -21.89 -4.22 7.81
N SER A 103 -21.37 -5.29 8.41
CA SER A 103 -20.88 -6.44 7.66
C SER A 103 -21.89 -6.92 6.62
N GLU A 104 -23.18 -6.96 6.98
CA GLU A 104 -24.26 -7.41 6.11
C GLU A 104 -24.48 -6.43 4.95
N THR A 105 -24.57 -5.13 5.23
CA THR A 105 -24.76 -4.09 4.20
C THR A 105 -23.64 -4.12 3.16
N PHE A 106 -22.39 -4.37 3.57
CA PHE A 106 -21.28 -4.58 2.64
C PHE A 106 -21.54 -5.78 1.74
N ASP A 107 -21.89 -6.93 2.31
CA ASP A 107 -22.10 -8.17 1.54
C ASP A 107 -23.21 -7.97 0.49
N ILE A 108 -24.27 -7.22 0.81
CA ILE A 108 -25.33 -6.88 -0.15
C ILE A 108 -24.77 -6.01 -1.29
N VAL A 109 -24.14 -4.88 -0.96
CA VAL A 109 -23.58 -3.93 -1.94
C VAL A 109 -22.53 -4.60 -2.83
N HIS A 110 -21.69 -5.42 -2.22
CA HIS A 110 -20.65 -6.18 -2.90
C HIS A 110 -21.26 -7.22 -3.87
N MET A 111 -22.28 -7.95 -3.44
CA MET A 111 -23.02 -8.89 -4.30
C MET A 111 -23.65 -8.17 -5.50
N VAL A 112 -24.37 -7.07 -5.29
CA VAL A 112 -25.01 -6.31 -6.37
C VAL A 112 -23.97 -5.86 -7.39
N PHE A 113 -22.85 -5.31 -6.91
CA PHE A 113 -21.77 -4.82 -7.75
C PHE A 113 -21.09 -5.94 -8.53
N ARG A 114 -20.83 -7.09 -7.88
CA ARG A 114 -20.31 -8.29 -8.53
C ARG A 114 -21.24 -8.76 -9.64
N THR A 115 -22.52 -8.98 -9.35
CA THR A 115 -23.53 -9.42 -10.32
C THR A 115 -23.67 -8.44 -11.48
N TYR A 116 -23.61 -7.13 -11.21
CA TYR A 116 -23.63 -6.15 -12.28
C TYR A 116 -22.46 -6.35 -13.26
N ILE A 117 -21.24 -6.46 -12.75
CA ILE A 117 -20.03 -6.64 -13.58
C ILE A 117 -20.03 -8.00 -14.27
N SER A 118 -20.35 -9.10 -13.57
CA SER A 118 -20.24 -10.46 -14.13
C SER A 118 -21.39 -10.84 -15.04
N ASP A 119 -22.61 -10.39 -14.74
CA ASP A 119 -23.83 -10.98 -15.31
C ASP A 119 -24.68 -9.99 -16.11
N ILE A 120 -24.79 -8.74 -15.67
CA ILE A 120 -25.67 -7.73 -16.31
C ILE A 120 -24.94 -7.00 -17.44
N LEU A 121 -23.76 -6.44 -17.14
CA LEU A 121 -22.96 -5.66 -18.09
C LEU A 121 -22.58 -6.42 -19.39
N PRO A 122 -22.28 -7.74 -19.39
CA PRO A 122 -22.01 -8.46 -20.63
C PRO A 122 -23.23 -8.55 -21.55
N LEU A 123 -24.44 -8.41 -21.01
CA LEU A 123 -25.70 -8.50 -21.75
C LEU A 123 -26.16 -7.14 -22.30
N THR A 124 -25.86 -6.04 -21.60
CA THR A 124 -26.41 -4.71 -21.93
C THR A 124 -25.67 -3.58 -21.21
N ASP A 125 -25.61 -2.41 -21.85
CA ASP A 125 -25.08 -1.15 -21.33
C ASP A 125 -26.17 -0.21 -20.77
N LYS A 126 -27.45 -0.53 -20.98
CA LYS A 126 -28.61 0.34 -20.69
C LYS A 126 -28.93 0.54 -19.21
N TYR A 127 -28.35 -0.25 -18.32
CA TYR A 127 -28.71 -0.27 -16.90
C TYR A 127 -27.60 0.32 -16.02
N GLU A 128 -26.97 1.40 -16.49
CA GLU A 128 -25.93 2.11 -15.76
C GLU A 128 -26.43 2.72 -14.45
N ASP A 129 -27.74 2.97 -14.28
CA ASP A 129 -28.25 3.52 -13.02
C ASP A 129 -28.14 2.52 -11.86
N ILE A 130 -28.08 1.20 -12.09
CA ILE A 130 -27.76 0.25 -11.01
C ILE A 130 -26.38 0.56 -10.46
N LEU A 131 -25.40 0.80 -11.34
CA LEU A 131 -24.05 1.17 -10.94
C LEU A 131 -24.11 2.52 -10.24
N SER A 132 -24.63 3.56 -10.89
CA SER A 132 -24.72 4.92 -10.33
C SER A 132 -25.42 4.95 -8.98
N LEU A 133 -26.45 4.13 -8.77
CA LEU A 133 -27.19 4.04 -7.51
C LEU A 133 -26.39 3.32 -6.42
N VAL A 134 -25.72 2.21 -6.74
CA VAL A 134 -24.77 1.54 -5.83
C VAL A 134 -23.62 2.47 -5.45
N LEU A 135 -23.26 3.42 -6.31
CA LEU A 135 -22.25 4.44 -6.03
C LEU A 135 -22.79 5.64 -5.28
N SER A 136 -24.04 6.03 -5.54
CA SER A 136 -24.69 7.15 -4.87
C SER A 136 -25.25 6.78 -3.52
N THR A 137 -25.32 5.48 -3.18
CA THR A 137 -25.57 5.01 -1.83
C THR A 137 -24.58 5.73 -0.93
N LYS A 138 -25.03 6.86 -0.36
CA LYS A 138 -24.32 7.68 0.61
C LYS A 138 -24.43 6.90 1.90
N ILE A 139 -23.68 5.82 1.94
CA ILE A 139 -23.50 5.10 3.15
C ILE A 139 -22.82 6.12 4.10
N ASN A 140 -23.61 6.67 5.02
CA ASN A 140 -23.16 7.68 5.96
C ASN A 140 -22.21 6.97 6.92
N PHE A 141 -20.96 7.40 6.95
CA PHE A 141 -19.90 6.55 7.47
C PHE A 141 -18.98 7.20 8.47
N ASN A 142 -18.74 6.44 9.53
CA ASN A 142 -17.46 6.35 10.21
C ASN A 142 -16.81 4.99 9.87
N LEU A 143 -16.48 4.76 8.59
CA LEU A 143 -15.80 3.54 8.12
C LEU A 143 -14.48 3.32 8.85
N GLU A 144 -13.81 4.42 9.20
CA GLU A 144 -12.59 4.44 9.98
C GLU A 144 -12.76 3.71 11.32
N ALA A 145 -13.79 4.03 12.11
CA ALA A 145 -14.04 3.32 13.36
C ALA A 145 -14.29 1.82 13.14
N LEU A 146 -15.09 1.47 12.13
CA LEU A 146 -15.45 0.08 11.87
C LEU A 146 -14.27 -0.76 11.35
N PHE A 147 -13.40 -0.18 10.51
CA PHE A 147 -12.20 -0.87 10.05
C PHE A 147 -11.13 -0.97 11.13
N LYS A 148 -11.03 0.05 12.00
CA LYS A 148 -10.10 0.06 13.12
C LYS A 148 -10.47 -0.96 14.20
N GLU A 149 -11.76 -1.18 14.44
CA GLU A 149 -12.25 -2.09 15.48
C GLU A 149 -12.32 -3.57 15.05
N ASN A 150 -12.33 -3.86 13.73
CA ASN A 150 -12.51 -5.23 13.23
C ASN A 150 -11.59 -5.56 12.04
N GLU A 151 -10.38 -6.01 12.37
CA GLU A 151 -9.35 -6.41 11.41
C GLU A 151 -9.82 -7.51 10.44
N SER A 152 -10.54 -8.53 10.93
CA SER A 152 -11.05 -9.63 10.09
C SER A 152 -12.04 -9.12 9.05
N PHE A 153 -12.91 -8.19 9.44
CA PHE A 153 -13.83 -7.54 8.51
C PHE A 153 -13.07 -6.70 7.48
N THR A 154 -12.11 -5.87 7.92
CA THR A 154 -11.29 -5.04 7.02
C THR A 154 -10.56 -5.89 5.97
N ARG A 155 -9.93 -7.00 6.38
CA ARG A 155 -9.28 -7.96 5.47
C ARG A 155 -10.29 -8.54 4.47
N ARG A 156 -11.45 -9.01 4.95
CA ARG A 156 -12.50 -9.54 4.07
C ARG A 156 -12.96 -8.53 3.03
N VAL A 157 -13.24 -7.28 3.45
CA VAL A 157 -13.69 -6.22 2.54
C VAL A 157 -12.63 -5.92 1.48
N PHE A 158 -11.35 -5.84 1.87
CA PHE A 158 -10.25 -5.60 0.94
C PHE A 158 -10.16 -6.71 -0.13
N PHE A 159 -10.03 -7.98 0.29
CA PHE A 159 -9.84 -9.07 -0.66
C PHE A 159 -11.07 -9.36 -1.50
N SER A 160 -12.28 -9.29 -0.94
CA SER A 160 -13.51 -9.38 -1.73
C SER A 160 -13.57 -8.27 -2.78
N THR A 161 -13.21 -7.03 -2.42
CA THR A 161 -13.17 -5.92 -3.37
C THR A 161 -12.10 -6.14 -4.45
N HIS A 162 -10.94 -6.65 -4.07
CA HIS A 162 -9.85 -6.96 -5.01
C HIS A 162 -10.26 -8.07 -5.99
N ASP A 163 -10.99 -9.09 -5.54
CA ASP A 163 -11.47 -10.20 -6.38
C ASP A 163 -12.42 -9.74 -7.50
N LEU A 164 -13.01 -8.55 -7.40
CA LEU A 164 -13.79 -7.96 -8.49
C LEU A 164 -12.93 -7.69 -9.74
N LEU A 165 -11.63 -7.42 -9.57
CA LEU A 165 -10.68 -7.28 -10.68
C LEU A 165 -10.44 -8.61 -11.41
N ALA A 166 -10.72 -9.74 -10.76
CA ALA A 166 -10.59 -11.08 -11.33
C ALA A 166 -11.81 -11.51 -12.14
N LEU A 167 -12.88 -10.70 -12.18
CA LEU A 167 -14.07 -11.03 -12.95
C LEU A 167 -13.76 -11.01 -14.46
N PRO A 168 -14.33 -11.91 -15.27
CA PRO A 168 -14.01 -12.03 -16.70
C PRO A 168 -14.06 -10.72 -17.48
N ASN A 169 -15.10 -9.90 -17.28
CA ASN A 169 -15.23 -8.62 -17.97
C ASN A 169 -14.20 -7.57 -17.50
N MET A 170 -13.76 -7.64 -16.23
CA MET A 170 -12.67 -6.79 -15.74
C MET A 170 -11.33 -7.24 -16.30
N ILE A 171 -11.09 -8.54 -16.41
CA ILE A 171 -9.90 -9.08 -17.09
C ILE A 171 -9.89 -8.62 -18.55
N ASP A 172 -11.00 -8.78 -19.28
CA ASP A 172 -11.10 -8.34 -20.67
C ASP A 172 -10.87 -6.82 -20.79
N TYR A 173 -11.38 -6.01 -19.86
CA TYR A 173 -11.09 -4.58 -19.78
C TYR A 173 -9.61 -4.26 -19.58
N LEU A 174 -8.97 -4.91 -18.60
CA LEU A 174 -7.55 -4.73 -18.29
C LEU A 174 -6.63 -5.20 -19.43
N GLU A 175 -7.09 -6.16 -20.22
CA GLU A 175 -6.38 -6.65 -21.41
C GLU A 175 -6.67 -5.84 -22.68
N GLY A 176 -7.63 -4.92 -22.66
CA GLY A 176 -8.06 -4.14 -23.84
C GLY A 176 -8.87 -4.95 -24.86
N LYS A 177 -9.57 -6.01 -24.41
CA LYS A 177 -10.37 -6.92 -25.24
C LYS A 177 -11.88 -6.66 -25.15
N GLN A 178 -12.31 -5.73 -24.32
CA GLN A 178 -13.72 -5.41 -24.09
C GLN A 178 -14.38 -4.78 -25.33
N LYS A 179 -15.72 -4.83 -25.37
CA LYS A 179 -16.51 -4.09 -26.37
C LYS A 179 -16.45 -2.59 -26.07
N GLU A 180 -16.42 -1.77 -27.12
CA GLU A 180 -16.40 -0.31 -26.99
C GLU A 180 -17.60 0.22 -26.18
N THR A 181 -18.78 -0.37 -26.38
CA THR A 181 -20.02 -0.03 -25.67
C THR A 181 -19.98 -0.26 -24.15
N GLN A 182 -19.07 -1.11 -23.66
CA GLN A 182 -18.92 -1.44 -22.23
C GLN A 182 -17.77 -0.67 -21.56
N THR A 183 -16.94 0.01 -22.35
CA THR A 183 -15.69 0.61 -21.86
C THR A 183 -15.97 1.68 -20.80
N TYR A 184 -17.02 2.47 -20.97
CA TYR A 184 -17.40 3.52 -20.03
C TYR A 184 -17.84 2.97 -18.66
N GLN A 185 -18.70 1.95 -18.64
CA GLN A 185 -19.20 1.33 -17.42
C GLN A 185 -18.09 0.56 -16.68
N LEU A 186 -17.22 -0.15 -17.43
CA LEU A 186 -16.05 -0.83 -16.85
C LEU A 186 -15.06 0.17 -16.26
N LYS A 187 -14.89 1.34 -16.91
CA LYS A 187 -14.10 2.46 -16.37
C LYS A 187 -14.67 2.96 -15.04
N ILE A 188 -15.98 3.18 -14.95
CA ILE A 188 -16.63 3.58 -13.69
C ILE A 188 -16.43 2.50 -12.63
N ALA A 189 -16.70 1.23 -12.95
CA ALA A 189 -16.53 0.11 -12.03
C ALA A 189 -15.09 0.02 -11.50
N MET A 190 -14.10 0.18 -12.39
CA MET A 190 -12.69 0.19 -12.03
C MET A 190 -12.34 1.31 -11.05
N SER A 191 -12.78 2.55 -11.33
CA SER A 191 -12.58 3.70 -10.43
C SER A 191 -13.11 3.42 -9.03
N VAL A 192 -14.28 2.77 -8.94
CA VAL A 192 -14.92 2.44 -7.66
C VAL A 192 -14.15 1.38 -6.90
N ILE A 193 -13.72 0.32 -7.58
CA ILE A 193 -12.89 -0.72 -7.00
C ILE A 193 -11.61 -0.10 -6.43
N ILE A 194 -10.91 0.73 -7.21
CA ILE A 194 -9.66 1.37 -6.78
C ILE A 194 -9.89 2.29 -5.58
N ASN A 195 -10.92 3.14 -5.62
CA ASN A 195 -11.22 4.05 -4.51
C ASN A 195 -11.53 3.30 -3.21
N ARG A 196 -12.28 2.19 -3.29
CA ARG A 196 -12.54 1.32 -2.13
C ARG A 196 -11.24 0.71 -1.61
N LEU A 197 -10.41 0.15 -2.50
CA LEU A 197 -9.12 -0.43 -2.09
C LEU A 197 -8.21 0.60 -1.45
N GLN A 198 -8.11 1.81 -1.99
CA GLN A 198 -7.31 2.90 -1.41
C GLN A 198 -7.77 3.25 0.02
N LEU A 199 -9.08 3.40 0.21
CA LEU A 199 -9.67 3.72 1.51
C LEU A 199 -9.39 2.62 2.55
N ILE A 200 -9.42 1.35 2.15
CA ILE A 200 -9.21 0.21 3.06
C ILE A 200 -7.71 -0.02 3.31
N SER A 201 -6.84 0.31 2.35
CA SER A 201 -5.39 0.10 2.41
C SER A 201 -4.71 0.76 3.61
N THR A 202 -5.30 1.83 4.15
CA THR A 202 -4.79 2.52 5.35
C THR A 202 -5.04 1.74 6.63
N TRP A 203 -6.09 0.90 6.67
CA TRP A 203 -6.57 0.21 7.87
C TRP A 203 -6.26 -1.28 7.90
N ILE A 204 -6.00 -1.88 6.75
CA ILE A 204 -5.69 -3.31 6.66
C ILE A 204 -4.28 -3.61 7.19
N THR A 205 -4.21 -4.63 8.03
CA THR A 205 -2.97 -5.36 8.34
C THR A 205 -2.76 -6.43 7.27
N PHE A 206 -1.63 -6.36 6.57
CA PHE A 206 -1.25 -7.36 5.57
C PHE A 206 -0.41 -8.47 6.19
N GLU A 207 -0.57 -9.69 5.68
CA GLU A 207 0.26 -10.85 5.94
C GLU A 207 1.19 -11.13 4.74
N LYS A 208 2.26 -11.90 4.97
CA LYS A 208 3.34 -12.13 3.99
C LYS A 208 2.88 -12.74 2.67
N ASP A 209 1.80 -13.52 2.70
CA ASP A 209 1.35 -14.34 1.58
C ASP A 209 0.03 -13.85 0.97
N ASP A 210 -0.48 -12.70 1.40
CA ASP A 210 -1.79 -12.15 1.04
C ASP A 210 -2.02 -11.98 -0.48
N PHE A 211 -0.96 -11.78 -1.27
CA PHE A 211 -1.04 -11.61 -2.72
C PHE A 211 -0.59 -12.83 -3.52
N ASN A 212 -0.23 -13.95 -2.89
CA ASN A 212 0.31 -15.11 -3.62
C ASN A 212 -0.68 -15.66 -4.66
N ASP A 213 -1.96 -15.75 -4.31
CA ASP A 213 -3.01 -16.22 -5.23
C ASP A 213 -3.50 -15.10 -6.18
N GLN A 214 -3.09 -13.86 -5.94
CA GLN A 214 -3.54 -12.66 -6.66
C GLN A 214 -2.43 -12.04 -7.53
N GLU A 215 -1.25 -12.66 -7.62
CA GLU A 215 -0.13 -12.17 -8.44
C GLU A 215 -0.53 -11.95 -9.91
N SER A 216 -1.42 -12.79 -10.45
CA SER A 216 -1.89 -12.67 -11.83
C SER A 216 -2.64 -11.36 -12.09
N ILE A 217 -3.45 -10.92 -11.12
CA ILE A 217 -4.20 -9.66 -11.17
C ILE A 217 -3.23 -8.49 -11.08
N LEU A 218 -2.25 -8.54 -10.16
CA LEU A 218 -1.21 -7.51 -10.06
C LEU A 218 -0.45 -7.35 -11.38
N ARG A 219 -0.07 -8.45 -12.04
CA ARG A 219 0.55 -8.42 -13.37
C ARG A 219 -0.36 -7.77 -14.43
N LEU A 220 -1.65 -8.07 -14.41
CA LEU A 220 -2.62 -7.47 -15.33
C LEU A 220 -2.75 -5.96 -15.10
N LEU A 221 -2.82 -5.51 -13.84
CA LEU A 221 -2.86 -4.09 -13.51
C LEU A 221 -1.61 -3.35 -14.01
N LEU A 222 -0.42 -3.91 -13.81
CA LEU A 222 0.82 -3.32 -14.31
C LEU A 222 0.84 -3.21 -15.84
N LYS A 223 0.40 -4.26 -16.54
CA LYS A 223 0.31 -4.27 -18.00
C LYS A 223 -0.69 -3.23 -18.48
N PHE A 224 -1.83 -3.10 -17.81
CA PHE A 224 -2.84 -2.09 -18.09
C PHE A 224 -2.28 -0.68 -17.92
N ILE A 225 -1.60 -0.41 -16.79
CA ILE A 225 -0.93 0.88 -16.54
C ILE A 225 0.05 1.17 -17.66
N ASN A 226 0.95 0.24 -17.97
CA ASN A 226 1.97 0.41 -19.00
C ASN A 226 1.37 0.73 -20.37
N SER A 227 0.25 0.09 -20.72
CA SER A 227 -0.41 0.30 -22.02
C SER A 227 -1.13 1.66 -22.10
N ASN A 228 -1.45 2.26 -20.95
CA ASN A 228 -2.27 3.47 -20.86
C ASN A 228 -1.53 4.62 -20.15
N ILE A 229 -0.22 4.51 -19.89
CA ILE A 229 0.51 5.45 -19.03
C ILE A 229 0.57 6.89 -19.59
N HIS A 230 0.44 7.04 -20.91
CA HIS A 230 0.36 8.33 -21.59
C HIS A 230 -1.07 8.85 -21.79
N SER A 231 -2.08 8.07 -21.38
CA SER A 231 -3.46 8.56 -21.39
C SER A 231 -3.66 9.56 -20.24
N ASP A 232 -4.48 10.60 -20.47
CA ASP A 232 -4.93 11.48 -19.37
C ASP A 232 -6.09 10.82 -18.58
N ASP A 233 -6.02 9.50 -18.41
CA ASP A 233 -7.04 8.76 -17.71
C ASP A 233 -6.85 8.89 -16.19
N SER A 234 -7.88 9.39 -15.50
CA SER A 234 -7.92 9.50 -14.05
C SER A 234 -7.71 8.15 -13.35
N ILE A 235 -8.06 7.03 -13.99
CA ILE A 235 -7.81 5.69 -13.46
C ILE A 235 -6.32 5.43 -13.28
N ILE A 236 -5.48 5.87 -14.22
CA ILE A 236 -4.03 5.62 -14.14
C ILE A 236 -3.46 6.33 -12.91
N LYS A 237 -3.89 7.57 -12.67
CA LYS A 237 -3.51 8.34 -11.47
C LYS A 237 -3.97 7.64 -10.19
N GLN A 238 -5.22 7.13 -10.15
CA GLN A 238 -5.72 6.37 -9.01
C GLN A 238 -4.96 5.05 -8.80
N LEU A 239 -4.61 4.34 -9.88
CA LEU A 239 -3.82 3.12 -9.79
C LEU A 239 -2.43 3.42 -9.21
N PHE A 240 -1.74 4.46 -9.67
CA PHE A 240 -0.45 4.86 -9.07
C PHE A 240 -0.58 5.16 -7.57
N ASN A 241 -1.62 5.87 -7.16
CA ASN A 241 -1.86 6.13 -5.74
C ASN A 241 -2.07 4.84 -4.94
N LEU A 242 -2.88 3.91 -5.47
CA LEU A 242 -3.07 2.60 -4.84
C LEU A 242 -1.73 1.85 -4.73
N LEU A 243 -0.93 1.85 -5.79
CA LEU A 243 0.38 1.19 -5.79
C LEU A 243 1.36 1.82 -4.80
N ILE A 244 1.34 3.14 -4.62
CA ILE A 244 2.13 3.82 -3.58
C ILE A 244 1.74 3.28 -2.20
N PHE A 245 0.45 3.24 -1.87
CA PHE A 245 -0.03 2.73 -0.58
C PHE A 245 0.33 1.27 -0.36
N LEU A 246 0.13 0.41 -1.36
CA LEU A 246 0.41 -1.01 -1.19
C LEU A 246 1.92 -1.28 -1.12
N THR A 247 2.75 -0.56 -1.88
CA THR A 247 4.22 -0.75 -1.84
C THR A 247 4.85 -0.19 -0.57
N GLU A 248 4.20 0.77 0.09
CA GLU A 248 4.59 1.21 1.45
C GLU A 248 4.44 0.09 2.48
N LYS A 249 3.51 -0.86 2.26
CA LYS A 249 3.36 -2.04 3.13
C LYS A 249 4.47 -3.02 2.82
N THR A 250 5.59 -2.81 3.50
CA THR A 250 6.85 -3.46 3.16
C THR A 250 6.83 -5.00 3.22
N ILE A 251 5.87 -5.59 3.95
CA ILE A 251 5.61 -7.04 3.98
C ILE A 251 5.19 -7.61 2.61
N LEU A 252 4.62 -6.77 1.74
CA LEU A 252 4.14 -7.13 0.39
C LEU A 252 5.21 -7.03 -0.71
N VAL A 253 6.39 -6.47 -0.41
CA VAL A 253 7.48 -6.30 -1.39
C VAL A 253 7.83 -7.59 -2.14
N PRO A 254 7.89 -8.78 -1.50
CA PRO A 254 8.11 -10.03 -2.23
C PRO A 254 7.07 -10.30 -3.33
N SER A 255 5.78 -10.10 -3.05
CA SER A 255 4.70 -10.29 -4.01
C SER A 255 4.82 -9.31 -5.20
N PHE A 256 5.22 -8.07 -4.94
CA PHE A 256 5.49 -7.10 -6.01
C PHE A 256 6.67 -7.50 -6.89
N ILE A 257 7.77 -7.97 -6.30
CA ILE A 257 8.93 -8.46 -7.04
C ILE A 257 8.51 -9.63 -7.94
N ASN A 258 7.79 -10.61 -7.39
CA ASN A 258 7.32 -11.76 -8.14
C ASN A 258 6.42 -11.34 -9.31
N ALA A 259 5.47 -10.42 -9.06
CA ALA A 259 4.59 -9.86 -10.08
C ALA A 259 5.32 -9.05 -11.16
N GLY A 260 6.63 -8.79 -11.01
CA GLY A 260 7.45 -8.10 -12.01
C GLY A 260 7.41 -6.57 -11.90
N PHE A 261 6.98 -6.02 -10.76
CA PHE A 261 6.95 -4.56 -10.52
C PHE A 261 8.28 -3.89 -10.82
N VAL A 262 9.38 -4.52 -10.44
CA VAL A 262 10.74 -4.00 -10.66
C VAL A 262 11.00 -3.70 -12.14
N ILE A 263 10.52 -4.55 -13.05
CA ILE A 263 10.73 -4.33 -14.49
C ILE A 263 9.90 -3.14 -14.96
N TYR A 264 8.62 -3.09 -14.57
CA TYR A 264 7.71 -2.02 -14.99
C TYR A 264 8.14 -0.65 -14.45
N ILE A 265 8.50 -0.56 -13.17
CA ILE A 265 8.90 0.72 -12.58
C ILE A 265 10.16 1.29 -13.24
N LEU A 266 11.10 0.43 -13.59
CA LEU A 266 12.32 0.82 -14.29
C LEU A 266 12.03 1.25 -15.72
N GLN A 267 11.18 0.51 -16.44
CA GLN A 267 10.70 0.91 -17.77
C GLN A 267 10.03 2.28 -17.75
N TRP A 268 9.15 2.53 -16.78
CA TRP A 268 8.47 3.82 -16.64
C TRP A 268 9.47 4.94 -16.35
N LEU A 269 10.42 4.73 -15.43
CA LEU A 269 11.46 5.72 -15.17
C LEU A 269 12.30 6.05 -16.42
N GLU A 270 12.56 5.09 -17.31
CA GLU A 270 13.28 5.33 -18.57
C GLU A 270 12.46 6.12 -19.62
N MET A 271 11.13 6.24 -19.48
CA MET A 271 10.29 6.95 -20.45
C MET A 271 10.50 8.46 -20.39
N GLU A 272 10.89 9.07 -21.52
CA GLU A 272 11.21 10.51 -21.60
C GLU A 272 10.00 11.43 -21.38
N GLN A 273 8.80 11.01 -21.81
CA GLN A 273 7.59 11.85 -21.86
C GLN A 273 6.51 11.41 -20.86
N LEU A 274 6.88 11.22 -19.60
CA LEU A 274 5.91 10.99 -18.53
C LEU A 274 5.44 12.29 -17.89
N PRO A 275 4.13 12.43 -17.58
CA PRO A 275 3.64 13.51 -16.73
C PRO A 275 4.40 13.57 -15.40
N TYR A 276 4.68 14.79 -14.93
CA TYR A 276 5.51 15.01 -13.74
C TYR A 276 4.96 14.31 -12.49
N GLU A 277 3.63 14.31 -12.32
CA GLU A 277 2.96 13.61 -11.22
C GLU A 277 3.20 12.10 -11.28
N ILE A 278 3.16 11.50 -12.48
CA ILE A 278 3.44 10.07 -12.66
C ILE A 278 4.91 9.77 -12.40
N GLN A 279 5.83 10.65 -12.83
CA GLN A 279 7.25 10.51 -12.51
C GLN A 279 7.48 10.53 -10.99
N GLY A 280 6.81 11.44 -10.27
CA GLY A 280 6.81 11.50 -8.81
C GLY A 280 6.36 10.18 -8.18
N SER A 281 5.22 9.65 -8.62
CA SER A 281 4.71 8.34 -8.19
C SER A 281 5.68 7.20 -8.49
N CYS A 282 6.35 7.21 -9.64
CA CYS A 282 7.32 6.19 -10.00
C CYS A 282 8.53 6.19 -9.05
N ILE A 283 9.04 7.38 -8.72
CA ILE A 283 10.15 7.52 -7.76
C ILE A 283 9.73 7.10 -6.35
N HIS A 284 8.48 7.37 -5.96
CA HIS A 284 7.94 6.94 -4.67
C HIS A 284 7.84 5.42 -4.57
N ILE A 285 7.25 4.76 -5.57
CA ILE A 285 7.16 3.30 -5.63
C ILE A 285 8.56 2.68 -5.65
N PHE A 286 9.48 3.24 -6.44
CA PHE A 286 10.88 2.79 -6.46
C PHE A 286 11.51 2.88 -5.07
N TYR A 287 11.34 4.02 -4.40
CA TYR A 287 11.84 4.23 -3.05
C TYR A 287 11.26 3.20 -2.06
N ASN A 288 9.94 3.00 -2.07
CA ASN A 288 9.25 2.03 -1.22
C ASN A 288 9.79 0.60 -1.43
N LEU A 289 10.01 0.19 -2.68
CA LEU A 289 10.64 -1.11 -2.99
C LEU A 289 12.08 -1.18 -2.46
N ALA A 290 12.87 -0.13 -2.66
CA ALA A 290 14.25 -0.06 -2.18
C ALA A 290 14.36 -0.06 -0.64
N GLN A 291 13.26 0.17 0.09
CA GLN A 291 13.24 0.06 1.53
C GLN A 291 13.37 -1.39 2.05
N LYS A 292 13.25 -2.42 1.22
CA LYS A 292 13.52 -3.80 1.68
C LYS A 292 14.77 -4.36 1.04
N ILE A 293 15.47 -5.23 1.76
CA ILE A 293 16.71 -5.83 1.29
C ILE A 293 16.48 -6.57 -0.02
N GLU A 294 15.39 -7.33 -0.09
CA GLU A 294 14.97 -8.07 -1.29
C GLU A 294 14.64 -7.11 -2.44
N GLY A 295 13.93 -6.01 -2.15
CA GLY A 295 13.56 -5.01 -3.16
C GLY A 295 14.77 -4.24 -3.69
N ALA A 296 15.66 -3.78 -2.81
CA ALA A 296 16.92 -3.14 -3.20
C ALA A 296 17.81 -4.09 -4.03
N LYS A 297 17.89 -5.36 -3.65
CA LYS A 297 18.61 -6.40 -4.43
C LYS A 297 17.99 -6.58 -5.81
N ALA A 298 16.67 -6.71 -5.90
CA ALA A 298 15.96 -6.89 -7.17
C ALA A 298 16.14 -5.68 -8.09
N LEU A 299 16.02 -4.46 -7.55
CA LEU A 299 16.27 -3.21 -8.29
C LEU A 299 17.71 -3.15 -8.81
N ASN A 300 18.70 -3.46 -7.97
CA ASN A 300 20.11 -3.46 -8.37
C ASN A 300 20.43 -4.54 -9.42
N GLN A 301 19.80 -5.71 -9.34
CA GLN A 301 19.95 -6.78 -10.35
C GLN A 301 19.36 -6.40 -11.71
N ALA A 302 18.40 -5.48 -11.74
CA ALA A 302 17.74 -4.98 -12.94
C ALA A 302 18.33 -3.64 -13.43
N ASP A 303 19.57 -3.30 -13.06
CA ASP A 303 20.25 -2.04 -13.40
C ASP A 303 19.56 -0.76 -12.89
N GLY A 304 18.75 -0.86 -11.82
CA GLY A 304 17.96 0.25 -11.30
C GLY A 304 18.80 1.46 -10.88
N LEU A 305 20.02 1.26 -10.39
CA LEU A 305 20.93 2.36 -10.04
C LEU A 305 21.35 3.18 -11.28
N ARG A 306 21.63 2.52 -12.41
CA ARG A 306 21.99 3.21 -13.66
C ARG A 306 20.79 4.02 -14.14
N ILE A 307 19.62 3.39 -14.20
CA ILE A 307 18.38 4.02 -14.65
C ILE A 307 18.05 5.24 -13.80
N LEU A 308 18.12 5.11 -12.47
CA LEU A 308 17.88 6.22 -11.57
C LEU A 308 18.88 7.36 -11.82
N LYS A 309 20.17 7.07 -12.04
CA LYS A 309 21.18 8.09 -12.39
C LYS A 309 20.90 8.77 -13.73
N ASP A 310 20.41 8.05 -14.72
CA ASP A 310 20.08 8.62 -16.03
C ASP A 310 18.83 9.53 -15.95
N CYS A 311 17.91 9.24 -15.02
CA CYS A 311 16.75 10.09 -14.76
C CYS A 311 17.09 11.41 -14.06
N THR A 312 18.26 11.54 -13.43
CA THR A 312 18.66 12.73 -12.63
C THR A 312 18.48 14.04 -13.39
N TYR A 313 18.92 14.11 -14.64
CA TYR A 313 18.85 15.34 -15.44
C TYR A 313 17.41 15.76 -15.77
N ARG A 314 16.48 14.79 -15.88
CA ARG A 314 15.07 15.07 -16.13
C ARG A 314 14.33 15.47 -14.86
N LEU A 315 14.71 14.88 -13.72
CA LEU A 315 13.99 15.02 -12.46
C LEU A 315 14.53 16.14 -11.56
N LEU A 316 15.80 16.50 -11.71
CA LEU A 316 16.49 17.44 -10.82
C LEU A 316 16.98 18.72 -11.51
N ASP A 317 16.70 18.96 -12.81
CA ASP A 317 17.10 20.21 -13.46
C ASP A 317 16.15 21.36 -13.07
N PRO A 318 16.60 22.31 -12.22
CA PRO A 318 15.77 23.43 -11.81
C PRO A 318 15.41 24.33 -12.99
N ASN A 319 16.21 24.38 -14.06
CA ASN A 319 15.91 25.23 -15.22
C ASN A 319 14.71 24.73 -16.04
N ILE A 320 14.37 23.44 -15.93
CA ILE A 320 13.24 22.82 -16.62
C ILE A 320 11.95 22.90 -15.78
N ILE A 321 12.07 22.86 -14.45
CA ILE A 321 10.95 22.58 -13.53
C ILE A 321 10.73 23.70 -12.48
N ASN A 322 11.54 24.78 -12.50
CA ASN A 322 11.42 25.91 -11.57
C ASN A 322 9.98 26.45 -11.50
N GLY A 323 9.33 26.28 -10.34
CA GLY A 323 7.96 26.74 -10.07
C GLY A 323 6.91 25.62 -9.94
N GLN A 324 7.27 24.34 -10.19
CA GLN A 324 6.35 23.24 -9.93
C GLN A 324 6.27 22.90 -8.45
N TYR A 325 5.03 22.84 -7.93
CA TYR A 325 4.71 22.41 -6.58
C TYR A 325 5.23 20.97 -6.36
N GLY A 326 5.93 20.72 -5.25
CA GLY A 326 6.45 19.39 -4.90
C GLY A 326 7.81 19.01 -5.49
N PHE A 327 8.49 19.93 -6.20
CA PHE A 327 9.86 19.69 -6.72
C PHE A 327 10.85 19.23 -5.65
N GLU A 328 10.93 19.97 -4.54
CA GLU A 328 11.85 19.66 -3.44
C GLU A 328 11.58 18.27 -2.83
N ASN A 329 10.31 17.86 -2.72
CA ASN A 329 9.92 16.54 -2.23
C ASN A 329 10.38 15.43 -3.19
N MET A 330 10.24 15.64 -4.49
CA MET A 330 10.73 14.69 -5.50
C MET A 330 12.26 14.57 -5.49
N GLN A 331 12.98 15.69 -5.34
CA GLN A 331 14.44 15.66 -5.20
C GLN A 331 14.88 14.88 -3.96
N LEU A 332 14.20 15.11 -2.83
CA LEU A 332 14.47 14.39 -1.59
C LEU A 332 14.23 12.89 -1.77
N LEU A 333 13.08 12.50 -2.33
CA LEU A 333 12.71 11.11 -2.55
C LEU A 333 13.68 10.38 -3.49
N TYR A 334 14.08 11.04 -4.57
CA TYR A 334 15.12 10.57 -5.49
C TYR A 334 16.42 10.26 -4.74
N CYS A 335 16.86 11.17 -3.88
CA CYS A 335 18.11 11.02 -3.15
C CYS A 335 18.05 9.94 -2.06
N MET A 336 16.89 9.82 -1.40
CA MET A 336 16.63 8.73 -0.47
C MET A 336 16.68 7.38 -1.19
N ALA A 337 16.05 7.25 -2.36
CA ALA A 337 16.11 6.05 -3.20
C ALA A 337 17.53 5.71 -3.65
N MET A 338 18.27 6.69 -4.17
CA MET A 338 19.69 6.53 -4.53
C MET A 338 20.53 6.03 -3.35
N SER A 339 20.35 6.65 -2.19
CA SER A 339 21.08 6.28 -0.98
C SER A 339 20.80 4.85 -0.55
N LEU A 340 19.57 4.34 -0.73
CA LEU A 340 19.21 2.96 -0.40
C LEU A 340 19.85 1.93 -1.34
N LEU A 341 20.07 2.25 -2.61
CA LEU A 341 20.66 1.32 -3.58
C LEU A 341 22.19 1.25 -3.58
N ILE A 342 22.86 2.35 -3.21
CA ILE A 342 24.33 2.46 -3.29
C ILE A 342 24.97 1.89 -2.02
N GLU A 343 26.10 1.20 -2.15
CA GLU A 343 26.90 0.79 -0.99
C GLU A 343 27.41 2.02 -0.23
N PRO A 344 27.45 2.01 1.11
CA PRO A 344 27.78 3.22 1.87
C PRO A 344 29.11 3.89 1.45
N LYS A 345 30.12 3.11 1.04
CA LYS A 345 31.41 3.64 0.53
C LYS A 345 31.31 4.39 -0.82
N GLN A 346 30.43 3.93 -1.70
CA GLN A 346 30.19 4.53 -3.02
C GLN A 346 29.35 5.80 -2.92
N ASN A 347 28.67 6.02 -1.80
CA ASN A 347 27.87 7.22 -1.56
C ASN A 347 28.76 8.48 -1.36
N ARG A 348 30.07 8.31 -1.12
CA ARG A 348 31.02 9.40 -0.82
C ARG A 348 31.14 10.44 -1.93
N GLU A 349 31.25 9.99 -3.18
CA GLU A 349 31.36 10.89 -4.34
C GLU A 349 30.05 11.60 -4.64
N TYR A 350 28.93 10.92 -4.40
CA TYR A 350 27.60 11.48 -4.63
C TYR A 350 27.28 12.57 -3.60
N VAL A 351 27.44 12.28 -2.31
CA VAL A 351 27.05 13.20 -1.24
C VAL A 351 27.93 14.45 -1.16
N LYS A 352 29.23 14.35 -1.47
CA LYS A 352 30.14 15.50 -1.50
C LYS A 352 29.67 16.60 -2.48
N ASN A 353 28.99 16.21 -3.56
CA ASN A 353 28.45 17.10 -4.57
C ASN A 353 27.01 17.57 -4.27
N HIS A 354 26.37 17.01 -3.25
CA HIS A 354 24.93 17.16 -2.98
C HIS A 354 24.64 17.60 -1.54
N ARG A 355 25.48 18.49 -0.97
CA ARG A 355 25.28 19.10 0.37
C ARG A 355 23.87 19.62 0.61
N ARG A 356 23.26 20.26 -0.40
CA ARG A 356 21.88 20.74 -0.36
C ARG A 356 20.86 19.66 -0.02
N ILE A 357 21.08 18.42 -0.46
CA ILE A 357 20.19 17.29 -0.15
C ILE A 357 20.35 16.84 1.30
N LEU A 358 21.57 16.88 1.85
CA LEU A 358 21.76 16.65 3.28
C LEU A 358 21.06 17.73 4.11
N ASP A 359 21.10 18.98 3.64
CA ASP A 359 20.40 20.10 4.30
C ASP A 359 18.89 19.85 4.31
N TYR A 360 18.31 19.49 3.16
CA TYR A 360 16.89 19.13 3.07
C TYR A 360 16.55 17.90 3.93
N LEU A 361 17.36 16.84 3.88
CA LEU A 361 17.14 15.64 4.68
C LEU A 361 17.11 15.96 6.18
N LEU A 362 18.08 16.74 6.65
CA LEU A 362 18.14 17.19 8.05
C LEU A 362 16.98 18.13 8.39
N GLN A 363 16.63 19.07 7.51
CA GLN A 363 15.50 19.97 7.70
C GLN A 363 14.18 19.18 7.82
N SER A 364 13.95 18.18 6.97
CA SER A 364 12.77 17.32 7.05
C SER A 364 12.70 16.54 8.36
N ILE A 365 13.83 16.09 8.90
CA ILE A 365 13.88 15.43 10.22
C ILE A 365 13.49 16.43 11.33
N ILE A 366 14.01 17.65 11.27
CA ILE A 366 13.68 18.71 12.25
C ILE A 366 12.21 19.08 12.17
N ASP A 367 11.69 19.34 10.96
CA ASP A 367 10.30 19.75 10.76
C ASP A 367 9.34 18.64 11.20
N ALA A 368 9.60 17.39 10.81
CA ALA A 368 8.82 16.23 11.27
C ALA A 368 8.86 16.09 12.80
N SER A 369 10.01 16.33 13.43
CA SER A 369 10.12 16.23 14.89
C SER A 369 9.28 17.27 15.63
N ASN A 370 8.96 18.40 14.99
CA ASN A 370 8.13 19.45 15.58
C ASN A 370 6.62 19.18 15.42
N MET A 371 6.23 18.13 14.67
CA MET A 371 4.83 17.72 14.48
C MET A 371 4.42 16.65 15.51
N ASP A 372 3.16 16.68 15.95
CA ASP A 372 2.64 15.76 16.96
C ASP A 372 2.63 14.30 16.51
N ASN A 373 2.42 14.06 15.21
CA ASN A 373 2.40 12.74 14.60
C ASN A 373 3.73 12.33 13.97
N PHE A 374 4.76 13.18 14.04
CA PHE A 374 6.07 12.97 13.41
C PHE A 374 6.06 12.85 11.87
N PHE A 375 5.04 13.39 11.19
CA PHE A 375 4.99 13.46 9.72
C PHE A 375 5.34 14.85 9.20
N TYR A 376 6.13 14.91 8.13
CA TYR A 376 6.35 16.12 7.34
C TYR A 376 6.41 15.77 5.86
N ALA A 377 5.73 16.56 5.02
CA ALA A 377 5.68 16.35 3.57
C ALA A 377 5.37 14.88 3.19
N ASP A 378 4.35 14.30 3.83
CA ASP A 378 3.88 12.92 3.64
C ASP A 378 4.84 11.81 4.07
N PHE A 379 5.93 12.15 4.77
CA PHE A 379 6.88 11.18 5.30
C PHE A 379 6.90 11.18 6.83
N HIS A 380 6.76 10.00 7.43
CA HIS A 380 7.12 9.80 8.83
C HIS A 380 8.63 10.00 9.01
N ILE A 381 9.04 10.61 10.13
CA ILE A 381 10.44 10.92 10.47
C ILE A 381 11.40 9.72 10.34
N SER A 382 10.90 8.49 10.51
CA SER A 382 11.64 7.24 10.28
C SER A 382 12.36 7.20 8.92
N ARG A 383 11.68 7.64 7.85
CA ARG A 383 12.15 7.53 6.46
C ARG A 383 13.45 8.29 6.23
N PRO A 384 13.52 9.62 6.51
CA PRO A 384 14.76 10.36 6.34
C PRO A 384 15.85 9.95 7.36
N ILE A 385 15.48 9.55 8.59
CA ILE A 385 16.46 9.09 9.59
C ILE A 385 17.15 7.78 9.17
N VAL A 386 16.41 6.82 8.60
CA VAL A 386 16.98 5.56 8.10
C VAL A 386 18.03 5.85 7.01
N VAL A 387 17.72 6.77 6.10
CA VAL A 387 18.66 7.21 5.06
C VAL A 387 19.88 7.86 5.69
N LEU A 388 19.69 8.79 6.64
CA LEU A 388 20.79 9.46 7.32
C LEU A 388 21.73 8.49 8.05
N THR A 389 21.17 7.45 8.68
CA THR A 389 21.94 6.39 9.35
C THR A 389 22.89 5.69 8.39
N LYS A 390 22.44 5.40 7.17
CA LYS A 390 23.28 4.79 6.13
C LYS A 390 24.39 5.73 5.65
N LEU A 391 24.14 7.03 5.67
CA LEU A 391 25.11 8.06 5.29
C LEU A 391 26.14 8.32 6.40
N PHE A 392 25.76 8.13 7.66
CA PHE A 392 26.59 8.35 8.86
C PHE A 392 27.71 7.33 9.05
N VAL A 393 27.97 6.45 8.08
CA VAL A 393 29.21 5.65 8.09
C VAL A 393 30.43 6.43 7.61
N GLN A 394 30.25 7.69 7.18
CA GLN A 394 31.30 8.55 6.65
C GLN A 394 31.52 9.77 7.55
N ASP A 395 32.72 9.89 8.11
CA ASP A 395 33.11 10.97 9.01
C ASP A 395 32.86 12.36 8.41
N GLU A 396 33.12 12.55 7.11
CA GLU A 396 32.92 13.85 6.47
C GLU A 396 31.43 14.24 6.39
N ILE A 397 30.53 13.27 6.26
CA ILE A 397 29.09 13.50 6.28
C ILE A 397 28.64 13.82 7.70
N ILE A 398 29.10 13.07 8.70
CA ILE A 398 28.80 13.35 10.12
C ILE A 398 29.18 14.80 10.43
N LYS A 399 30.43 15.16 10.13
CA LYS A 399 30.95 16.50 10.38
C LYS A 399 30.13 17.57 9.66
N TYR A 400 29.84 17.38 8.37
CA TYR A 400 29.03 18.32 7.63
C TYR A 400 27.64 18.49 8.26
N VAL A 401 26.95 17.39 8.52
CA VAL A 401 25.58 17.41 9.04
C VAL A 401 25.56 18.07 10.41
N LEU A 402 26.46 17.70 11.32
CA LEU A 402 26.49 18.21 12.70
C LEU A 402 26.99 19.65 12.81
N ASP A 403 27.98 20.04 12.01
CA ASP A 403 28.68 21.32 12.21
C ASP A 403 28.35 22.38 11.14
N GLU A 404 28.15 21.97 9.88
CA GLU A 404 28.07 22.90 8.74
C GLU A 404 26.66 23.09 8.16
N ALA A 405 25.82 22.06 8.19
CA ALA A 405 24.54 22.04 7.47
C ALA A 405 23.60 23.18 7.95
N PRO A 406 23.13 24.07 7.07
CA PRO A 406 22.18 25.12 7.41
C PRO A 406 20.79 24.52 7.67
N VAL A 407 20.23 24.84 8.84
CA VAL A 407 18.88 24.44 9.22
C VAL A 407 18.11 25.65 9.75
N LYS A 408 16.84 25.75 9.40
CA LYS A 408 15.92 26.80 9.85
C LYS A 408 15.21 26.36 11.12
N ASN A 409 14.88 27.33 11.97
CA ASN A 409 14.09 27.15 13.19
C ASN A 409 14.67 26.09 14.15
N PHE A 410 16.00 25.97 14.21
CA PHE A 410 16.67 25.00 15.07
C PHE A 410 16.72 25.50 16.52
N PRO A 411 16.01 24.88 17.48
CA PRO A 411 15.81 25.45 18.81
C PRO A 411 16.89 25.05 19.82
N LEU A 412 17.82 24.17 19.44
CA LEU A 412 18.78 23.55 20.35
C LEU A 412 20.19 24.10 20.17
N SER A 413 21.04 23.84 21.17
CA SER A 413 22.42 24.34 21.18
C SER A 413 23.32 23.62 20.17
N SER A 414 23.01 22.36 19.87
CA SER A 414 23.72 21.57 18.86
C SER A 414 22.84 20.49 18.21
N LYS A 415 23.27 20.02 17.04
CA LYS A 415 22.62 18.91 16.33
C LYS A 415 22.84 17.56 17.01
N VAL A 416 23.92 17.41 17.78
CA VAL A 416 24.12 16.24 18.65
C VAL A 416 23.06 16.21 19.75
N GLU A 417 22.81 17.35 20.41
CA GLU A 417 21.75 17.48 21.41
C GLU A 417 20.37 17.18 20.81
N PHE A 418 20.12 17.62 19.58
CA PHE A 418 18.90 17.29 18.84
C PHE A 418 18.67 15.79 18.69
N PHE A 419 19.65 15.04 18.18
CA PHE A 419 19.50 13.59 18.03
C PHE A 419 19.35 12.88 19.38
N ALA A 420 20.07 13.32 20.42
CA ALA A 420 19.94 12.78 21.76
C ALA A 420 18.53 13.01 22.36
N ASN A 421 17.98 14.22 22.21
CA ASN A 421 16.64 14.56 22.66
C ASN A 421 15.56 13.81 21.87
N LEU A 422 15.77 13.63 20.57
CA LEU A 422 14.87 12.86 19.73
C LEU A 422 14.86 11.38 20.15
N LEU A 423 16.01 10.77 20.45
CA LEU A 423 16.08 9.41 21.00
C LEU A 423 15.23 9.28 22.28
N ILE A 424 15.35 10.26 23.19
CA ILE A 424 14.62 10.25 24.46
C ILE A 424 13.10 10.26 24.20
N ARG A 425 12.61 10.98 23.18
CA ARG A 425 11.18 10.99 22.81
C ARG A 425 10.69 9.63 22.32
N PHE A 426 11.52 8.90 21.58
CA PHE A 426 11.18 7.58 21.04
C PHE A 426 11.46 6.40 22.00
N ARG A 427 11.93 6.65 23.22
CA ARG A 427 12.32 5.58 24.18
C ARG A 427 11.20 4.57 24.49
N GLY A 428 9.93 4.96 24.35
CA GLY A 428 8.76 4.11 24.59
C GLY A 428 8.29 3.32 23.36
N ALA A 429 8.96 3.48 22.21
CA ALA A 429 8.48 2.96 20.94
C ALA A 429 8.39 1.43 20.88
N LEU A 430 9.18 0.69 21.66
CA LEU A 430 9.10 -0.79 21.69
C LEU A 430 7.90 -1.32 22.50
N THR A 431 7.24 -0.48 23.29
CA THR A 431 6.15 -0.88 24.20
C THR A 431 4.76 -0.51 23.68
N MET A 432 4.67 0.19 22.55
CA MET A 432 3.41 0.66 21.96
C MET A 432 3.19 -0.06 20.62
N ASP A 433 2.23 -0.96 20.58
CA ASP A 433 2.18 -2.10 19.65
C ASP A 433 1.43 -1.84 18.32
N GLU A 434 1.38 -0.60 17.82
CA GLU A 434 0.53 -0.28 16.65
C GLU A 434 1.26 0.34 15.44
N ASP A 435 2.43 0.95 15.60
CA ASP A 435 3.13 1.63 14.50
C ASP A 435 4.60 1.18 14.37
N GLU A 436 4.90 0.37 13.35
CA GLU A 436 6.24 -0.12 13.02
C GLU A 436 7.26 1.00 12.75
N ALA A 437 6.79 2.20 12.38
CA ALA A 437 7.66 3.32 12.07
C ALA A 437 8.37 3.89 13.32
N ASN A 438 7.76 3.74 14.52
CA ASN A 438 8.33 4.21 15.78
C ASN A 438 9.52 3.35 16.25
N PRO A 439 9.42 2.00 16.34
CA PRO A 439 10.56 1.13 16.59
C PRO A 439 11.70 1.28 15.57
N LEU A 440 11.37 1.47 14.29
CA LEU A 440 12.35 1.72 13.24
C LEU A 440 13.11 3.03 13.48
N THR A 441 12.40 4.09 13.84
CA THR A 441 12.99 5.40 14.19
C THR A 441 13.95 5.26 15.37
N LEU A 442 13.52 4.58 16.44
CA LEU A 442 14.35 4.34 17.61
C LEU A 442 15.64 3.59 17.26
N THR A 443 15.53 2.53 16.46
CA THR A 443 16.67 1.74 16.00
C THR A 443 17.66 2.59 15.21
N ALA A 444 17.16 3.41 14.29
CA ALA A 444 17.99 4.26 13.45
C ALA A 444 18.69 5.36 14.27
N LEU A 445 17.99 5.98 15.24
CA LEU A 445 18.58 6.97 16.16
C LEU A 445 19.72 6.39 17.01
N PHE A 446 19.58 5.17 17.52
CA PHE A 446 20.68 4.48 18.22
C PHE A 446 21.91 4.31 17.34
N ASN A 447 21.73 3.94 16.07
CA ASN A 447 22.84 3.76 15.13
C ASN A 447 23.49 5.10 14.73
N ILE A 448 22.69 6.17 14.59
CA ILE A 448 23.20 7.54 14.39
C ILE A 448 24.07 7.95 15.58
N LEU A 449 23.55 7.85 16.80
CA LEU A 449 24.27 8.26 18.01
C LEU A 449 25.49 7.39 18.28
N TRP A 450 25.44 6.10 17.92
CA TRP A 450 26.61 5.25 17.95
C TRP A 450 27.68 5.71 16.97
N SER A 451 27.30 6.08 15.75
CA SER A 451 28.23 6.65 14.76
C SER A 451 28.85 7.94 15.27
N ILE A 452 28.05 8.85 15.86
CA ILE A 452 28.52 10.09 16.49
C ILE A 452 29.53 9.79 17.63
N SER A 453 29.29 8.75 18.42
CA SER A 453 30.14 8.41 19.56
C SER A 453 31.57 7.94 19.19
N PHE A 454 31.88 7.72 17.91
CA PHE A 454 33.26 7.45 17.49
C PHE A 454 34.12 8.72 17.40
N HIS A 455 33.53 9.90 17.53
CA HIS A 455 34.23 11.18 17.38
C HIS A 455 34.38 11.90 18.73
N ASP A 456 35.64 12.06 19.15
CA ASP A 456 36.00 12.65 20.45
C ASP A 456 35.38 14.04 20.67
N GLU A 457 35.26 14.85 19.61
CA GLU A 457 34.69 16.20 19.67
C GLU A 457 33.22 16.26 20.12
N TYR A 458 32.45 15.17 19.95
CA TYR A 458 31.04 15.11 20.31
C TYR A 458 30.77 14.41 21.65
N LEU A 459 31.76 13.70 22.22
CA LEU A 459 31.58 12.90 23.44
C LEU A 459 31.09 13.72 24.63
N SER A 460 31.66 14.92 24.84
CA SER A 460 31.28 15.78 25.97
C SER A 460 29.80 16.18 25.94
N GLN A 461 29.23 16.40 24.75
CA GLN A 461 27.83 16.75 24.58
C GLN A 461 26.92 15.57 24.92
N LEU A 462 27.33 14.35 24.57
CA LEU A 462 26.61 13.12 24.91
C LEU A 462 26.72 12.80 26.42
N GLN A 463 27.90 12.91 27.01
CA GLN A 463 28.16 12.59 28.43
C GLN A 463 27.42 13.54 29.39
N THR A 464 27.29 14.81 29.02
CA THR A 464 26.61 15.81 29.87
C THR A 464 25.08 15.66 29.88
N ASN A 465 24.50 14.98 28.88
CA ASN A 465 23.06 14.69 28.84
C ASN A 465 22.72 13.44 29.67
N ARG A 466 22.40 13.66 30.95
CA ARG A 466 22.04 12.59 31.90
C ARG A 466 20.86 11.74 31.45
N GLN A 467 19.85 12.34 30.82
CA GLN A 467 18.65 11.62 30.41
C GLN A 467 18.90 10.71 29.19
N PHE A 468 19.76 11.16 28.29
CA PHE A 468 20.29 10.34 27.20
C PHE A 468 21.05 9.14 27.76
N LEU A 469 22.02 9.35 28.66
CA LEU A 469 22.79 8.26 29.26
C LEU A 469 21.93 7.23 29.99
N LEU A 470 20.92 7.68 30.74
CA LEU A 470 19.96 6.77 31.38
C LEU A 470 19.20 5.94 30.34
N THR A 471 18.75 6.56 29.25
CA THR A 471 18.05 5.88 28.16
C THR A 471 18.94 4.81 27.51
N VAL A 472 20.18 5.17 27.15
CA VAL A 472 21.15 4.22 26.56
C VAL A 472 21.45 3.06 27.52
N LYS A 473 21.66 3.34 28.81
CA LYS A 473 21.89 2.31 29.83
C LYS A 473 20.72 1.34 29.92
N THR A 474 19.48 1.84 29.97
CA THR A 474 18.29 0.97 30.00
C THR A 474 18.30 -0.03 28.85
N PHE A 475 18.51 0.43 27.62
CA PHE A 475 18.52 -0.44 26.43
C PHE A 475 19.75 -1.35 26.33
N ALA A 476 20.88 -0.98 26.94
CA ALA A 476 22.07 -1.82 27.00
C ALA A 476 21.96 -2.96 28.04
N TYR A 477 21.13 -2.81 29.07
CA TYR A 477 20.97 -3.81 30.15
C TYR A 477 19.66 -4.60 30.07
N ASP A 478 18.68 -4.14 29.29
CA ASP A 478 17.41 -4.83 29.12
C ASP A 478 17.52 -5.95 28.06
N THR A 479 17.55 -7.20 28.54
CA THR A 479 17.63 -8.39 27.68
C THR A 479 16.35 -8.65 26.87
N SER A 480 15.20 -8.08 27.27
CA SER A 480 13.95 -8.19 26.51
C SER A 480 14.00 -7.43 25.16
N VAL A 481 14.92 -6.48 25.04
CA VAL A 481 15.16 -5.70 23.81
C VAL A 481 15.75 -6.58 22.69
N MET A 482 16.32 -7.74 23.00
CA MET A 482 16.90 -8.65 22.00
C MET A 482 15.85 -9.31 21.09
N GLU A 483 14.56 -9.30 21.48
CA GLU A 483 13.47 -9.89 20.67
C GLU A 483 13.05 -9.00 19.49
N TYR A 484 13.56 -7.76 19.38
CA TYR A 484 13.15 -6.78 18.38
C TYR A 484 14.05 -6.71 17.13
N GLU A 485 14.75 -7.80 16.78
CA GLU A 485 15.56 -7.88 15.56
C GLU A 485 14.76 -7.63 14.27
N ARG A 486 13.44 -7.78 14.31
CA ARG A 486 12.52 -7.51 13.19
C ARG A 486 12.59 -6.08 12.64
N TYR A 487 13.07 -5.11 13.42
CA TYR A 487 13.15 -3.69 13.04
C TYR A 487 14.56 -3.25 12.61
N VAL A 488 15.51 -4.19 12.49
CA VAL A 488 16.89 -3.88 12.05
C VAL A 488 16.93 -3.83 10.53
N PHE A 489 17.11 -2.63 10.01
CA PHE A 489 17.27 -2.39 8.58
C PHE A 489 18.68 -2.81 8.09
N ALA A 490 18.83 -3.04 6.79
CA ALA A 490 20.14 -3.28 6.19
C ALA A 490 21.13 -2.16 6.55
N ASN A 491 22.32 -2.54 7.06
CA ASN A 491 23.39 -1.65 7.54
C ASN A 491 23.16 -1.01 8.91
N MET A 492 22.12 -1.41 9.66
CA MET A 492 21.98 -1.06 11.07
C MET A 492 22.40 -2.23 11.96
N SER A 493 22.86 -1.91 13.17
CA SER A 493 22.95 -2.87 14.26
C SER A 493 21.71 -2.81 15.14
N SER A 494 21.46 -3.89 15.89
CA SER A 494 20.39 -3.91 16.89
C SER A 494 20.55 -2.80 17.92
N ILE A 495 19.43 -2.37 18.51
CA ILE A 495 19.41 -1.35 19.57
C ILE A 495 20.38 -1.74 20.70
N PHE A 496 20.33 -3.00 21.15
CA PHE A 496 21.20 -3.51 22.20
C PHE A 496 22.70 -3.35 21.86
N LYS A 497 23.10 -3.72 20.64
CA LYS A 497 24.50 -3.63 20.21
C LYS A 497 24.95 -2.17 20.07
N ALA A 498 24.11 -1.32 19.47
CA ALA A 498 24.40 0.11 19.33
C ALA A 498 24.49 0.80 20.70
N ALA A 499 23.59 0.49 21.64
CA ALA A 499 23.60 1.04 22.98
C ALA A 499 24.89 0.66 23.75
N ASN A 500 25.29 -0.62 23.70
CA ASN A 500 26.55 -1.06 24.29
C ASN A 500 27.77 -0.37 23.64
N GLY A 501 27.75 -0.22 22.31
CA GLY A 501 28.79 0.49 21.57
C GLY A 501 28.92 1.96 21.98
N ILE A 502 27.80 2.67 22.19
CA ILE A 502 27.77 4.04 22.70
C ILE A 502 28.42 4.10 24.09
N LEU A 503 28.02 3.23 25.02
CA LEU A 503 28.56 3.25 26.39
C LEU A 503 30.07 2.98 26.40
N LEU A 504 30.52 2.01 25.59
CA LEU A 504 31.93 1.69 25.43
C LEU A 504 32.72 2.92 24.96
N ASN A 505 32.24 3.59 23.92
CA ASN A 505 32.91 4.76 23.35
C ASN A 505 32.89 5.97 24.30
N LEU A 506 31.87 6.11 25.15
CA LEU A 506 31.81 7.15 26.17
C LEU A 506 32.66 6.85 27.41
N GLY A 507 33.32 5.68 27.48
CA GLY A 507 34.07 5.25 28.65
C GLY A 507 33.19 4.93 29.87
N GLU A 508 31.90 4.70 29.65
CA GLU A 508 30.95 4.34 30.69
C GLU A 508 31.04 2.83 30.96
N ASN A 509 31.62 2.44 32.10
CA ASN A 509 31.80 1.03 32.45
C ASN A 509 30.46 0.27 32.45
N ILE A 510 30.38 -0.78 31.61
CA ILE A 510 29.34 -1.81 31.67
C ILE A 510 29.64 -2.65 32.92
N SER A 511 29.22 -2.17 34.09
CA SER A 511 29.32 -2.95 35.31
C SER A 511 28.27 -4.05 35.27
N SER A 512 28.72 -5.25 34.88
CA SER A 512 27.97 -6.50 35.01
C SER A 512 27.45 -6.63 36.44
N LYS A 513 26.13 -6.65 36.60
CA LYS A 513 25.51 -7.26 37.78
C LYS A 513 25.35 -8.75 37.54
#